data_AF-A0A6A5UMG1-F1
#
_entry.id   AF-A0A6A5UMG1-F1
#
_cell.length_a   1.000
_cell.length_b   1.000
_cell.length_c   1.000
_cell.angle_alpha   90.00
_cell.angle_beta   90.00
_cell.angle_gamma   90.00
#
_symmetry.space_group_name_H-M   'P 1'
#
loop_
_entity.id
_entity.type
_entity.pdbx_description
1 polymer ?
#
loop_
_entity_poly.entity_id
_entity_poly.type
_entity_poly.pdbx_seq_one_letter_code
_entity_poly.pdbx_strand_id
1 'polypeptide(L)'
;MAGEKALHISLPDEINIGTRHILLHITTPQTLHTELNRLITARLPFALPPLAADPTLYRTGLLHFAHIYLTFESLWTDLLPPSSPTGASSPPISPLLSFLLVNPYSEPELFTSPPPPHIIEFLQALRPKGLARSGRLKKDLEYLSGLHPTDFDVMLSQYPGDQVAEFCAHIRRRVGSKPHVLVAYAWCFYMAVFSGGRWIRSELLKAGNDFWTQTREGAEKSTEGEIRLQDRGLSFWSFPGQHDGLDIKEAFKSRLRSAEALFTPEERIDIVEEAKIIFKLSANLVHELDKQLGTDLERLKHGTAAEHAQAPADSLVTPTKAGVVGTWLHRPEVSGAILALGCVACVAFLRLGV
;
A
#
# COMPACT_ATOMS: atom_id res chain seq x y z
N MET A 1 22.23 29.43 -31.21
CA MET A 1 20.91 28.83 -30.91
C MET A 1 21.13 27.63 -30.02
N ALA A 2 21.08 27.83 -28.70
CA ALA A 2 21.13 26.72 -27.75
C ALA A 2 19.72 26.13 -27.68
N GLY A 3 19.53 24.94 -28.26
CA GLY A 3 18.29 24.19 -28.15
C GLY A 3 18.10 23.80 -26.69
N GLU A 4 17.03 24.30 -26.09
CA GLU A 4 16.54 23.89 -24.79
C GLU A 4 16.17 22.40 -24.89
N LYS A 5 17.09 21.51 -24.49
CA LYS A 5 16.75 20.09 -24.29
C LYS A 5 15.79 20.06 -23.11
N ALA A 6 14.48 20.07 -23.39
CA ALA A 6 13.48 19.71 -22.41
C ALA A 6 13.92 18.38 -21.76
N LEU A 7 14.21 18.40 -20.46
CA LEU A 7 14.53 17.21 -19.70
C LEU A 7 13.33 16.26 -19.84
N HIS A 8 13.50 15.17 -20.57
CA HIS A 8 12.47 14.15 -20.70
C HIS A 8 12.30 13.48 -19.34
N ILE A 9 11.21 13.82 -18.63
CA ILE A 9 10.86 13.23 -17.34
C ILE A 9 10.23 11.86 -17.60
N SER A 10 10.68 10.83 -16.90
CA SER A 10 10.12 9.48 -17.03
C SER A 10 8.69 9.44 -16.45
N LEU A 11 7.81 8.56 -16.97
CA LEU A 11 6.44 8.46 -16.43
C LEU A 11 6.44 8.06 -14.94
N PRO A 12 7.29 7.13 -14.46
CA PRO A 12 7.55 6.93 -13.05
C PRO A 12 7.86 8.21 -12.26
N ASP A 13 8.71 9.06 -12.80
CA ASP A 13 9.10 10.31 -12.15
C ASP A 13 7.96 11.32 -12.17
N GLU A 14 7.16 11.40 -13.24
CA GLU A 14 5.94 12.21 -13.28
C GLU A 14 4.92 11.79 -12.21
N ILE A 15 4.70 10.48 -12.02
CA ILE A 15 3.82 9.98 -10.95
C ILE A 15 4.40 10.35 -9.58
N ASN A 16 5.70 10.15 -9.37
CA ASN A 16 6.36 10.51 -8.12
C ASN A 16 6.29 12.01 -7.85
N ILE A 17 6.53 12.85 -8.85
CA ILE A 17 6.43 14.31 -8.76
C ILE A 17 4.98 14.70 -8.47
N GLY A 18 4.01 14.20 -9.23
CA GLY A 18 2.60 14.54 -9.08
C GLY A 18 2.02 14.17 -7.72
N THR A 19 2.44 13.04 -7.16
CA THR A 19 2.02 12.58 -5.82
C THR A 19 2.82 13.24 -4.68
N ARG A 20 3.99 13.79 -5.00
CA ARG A 20 4.80 14.61 -4.09
C ARG A 20 4.49 16.11 -4.17
N HIS A 21 3.77 16.58 -5.19
CA HIS A 21 3.51 18.00 -5.39
C HIS A 21 2.18 18.45 -4.75
N ILE A 22 2.23 19.64 -4.18
CA ILE A 22 1.23 20.27 -3.31
C ILE A 22 -0.01 20.70 -4.13
N LEU A 23 -1.21 20.39 -3.63
CA LEU A 23 -2.42 21.12 -4.00
C LEU A 23 -2.45 22.38 -3.13
N LEU A 24 -2.38 23.54 -3.79
CA LEU A 24 -1.81 24.82 -3.33
C LEU A 24 -2.66 25.61 -2.29
N HIS A 25 -3.13 25.02 -1.18
CA HIS A 25 -4.01 25.77 -0.26
C HIS A 25 -3.88 25.57 1.26
N ILE A 26 -2.81 24.97 1.82
CA ILE A 26 -2.64 24.89 3.29
C ILE A 26 -1.18 25.11 3.70
N THR A 27 -0.99 25.84 4.80
CA THR A 27 0.26 26.38 5.38
C THR A 27 1.28 25.36 5.90
N THR A 28 1.14 24.07 5.58
CA THR A 28 2.19 23.05 5.76
C THR A 28 2.25 22.16 4.53
N PRO A 29 3.38 22.12 3.78
CA PRO A 29 3.51 21.32 2.58
C PRO A 29 3.70 19.84 2.96
N GLN A 30 2.61 19.13 3.22
CA GLN A 30 2.65 17.69 3.36
C GLN A 30 2.17 17.05 2.06
N THR A 31 3.05 16.27 1.44
CA THR A 31 2.73 15.58 0.19
C THR A 31 1.68 14.49 0.42
N LEU A 32 0.86 14.16 -0.59
CA LEU A 32 -0.15 13.08 -0.48
C LEU A 32 0.49 11.76 -0.04
N HIS A 33 1.67 11.46 -0.57
CA HIS A 33 2.46 10.29 -0.16
C HIS A 33 2.93 10.38 1.29
N THR A 34 3.48 11.52 1.72
CA THR A 34 3.94 11.70 3.11
C THR A 34 2.78 11.62 4.09
N GLU A 35 1.61 12.17 3.75
CA GLU A 35 0.42 12.09 4.60
C GLU A 35 -0.11 10.66 4.72
N LEU A 36 -0.28 9.94 3.62
CA LEU A 36 -0.72 8.54 3.69
C LEU A 36 0.28 7.68 4.49
N ASN A 37 1.59 7.87 4.28
CA ASN A 37 2.60 7.14 5.05
C ASN A 37 2.57 7.48 6.53
N ARG A 38 2.34 8.76 6.89
CA ARG A 38 2.17 9.19 8.27
C ARG A 38 0.94 8.54 8.90
N LEU A 39 -0.18 8.52 8.17
CA LEU A 39 -1.41 7.89 8.61
C LEU A 39 -1.18 6.39 8.89
N ILE A 40 -0.67 5.63 7.92
CA ILE A 40 -0.45 4.18 8.05
C ILE A 40 0.54 3.87 9.19
N THR A 41 1.69 4.55 9.21
CA THR A 41 2.74 4.32 10.22
C THR A 41 2.23 4.58 11.64
N ALA A 42 1.41 5.60 11.83
CA ALA A 42 0.84 5.92 13.14
C ALA A 42 -0.21 4.89 13.63
N ARG A 43 -0.86 4.14 12.73
CA ARG A 43 -1.86 3.11 13.13
C ARG A 43 -1.24 1.73 13.31
N LEU A 44 -0.10 1.43 12.67
CA LEU A 44 0.49 0.10 12.70
C LEU A 44 0.71 -0.46 14.12
N PRO A 45 1.19 0.32 15.12
CA PRO A 45 1.33 -0.17 16.49
C PRO A 45 0.02 -0.65 17.13
N PHE A 46 -1.12 -0.04 16.79
CA PHE A 46 -2.42 -0.43 17.35
C PHE A 46 -2.88 -1.80 16.84
N ALA A 47 -2.33 -2.28 15.74
CA ALA A 47 -2.61 -3.59 15.18
C ALA A 47 -1.63 -4.67 15.69
N LEU A 48 -0.72 -4.32 16.62
CA LEU A 48 0.37 -5.18 17.09
C LEU A 48 0.49 -5.17 18.63
N PRO A 49 1.13 -6.19 19.22
CA PRO A 49 1.46 -6.18 20.65
C PRO A 49 2.39 -5.00 21.01
N PRO A 50 2.27 -4.44 22.23
CA PRO A 50 1.35 -4.84 23.30
C PRO A 50 -0.05 -4.24 23.21
N LEU A 51 -0.34 -3.40 22.21
CA LEU A 51 -1.60 -2.66 22.11
C LEU A 51 -2.76 -3.53 21.57
N ALA A 52 -2.46 -4.51 20.72
CA ALA A 52 -3.39 -5.53 20.29
C ALA A 52 -3.05 -6.88 20.92
N ALA A 53 -4.08 -7.60 21.37
CA ALA A 53 -3.95 -8.95 21.90
C ALA A 53 -3.92 -10.02 20.78
N ASP A 54 -4.59 -9.74 19.66
CA ASP A 54 -4.82 -10.66 18.55
C ASP A 54 -4.75 -9.92 17.19
N PRO A 55 -4.70 -10.63 16.04
CA PRO A 55 -4.49 -10.01 14.74
C PRO A 55 -5.78 -9.43 14.11
N THR A 56 -6.88 -9.29 14.86
CA THR A 56 -8.18 -8.84 14.32
C THR A 56 -8.09 -7.45 13.71
N LEU A 57 -7.43 -6.49 14.37
CA LEU A 57 -7.30 -5.13 13.86
C LEU A 57 -6.45 -5.07 12.58
N TYR A 58 -5.36 -5.86 12.53
CA TYR A 58 -4.56 -6.02 11.31
C TYR A 58 -5.40 -6.59 10.17
N ARG A 59 -6.17 -7.67 10.43
CA ARG A 59 -7.07 -8.30 9.46
C ARG A 59 -8.10 -7.31 8.93
N THR A 60 -8.73 -6.51 9.79
CA THR A 60 -9.72 -5.50 9.39
C THR A 60 -9.12 -4.45 8.47
N GLY A 61 -7.93 -3.93 8.80
CA GLY A 61 -7.21 -3.00 7.92
C GLY A 61 -6.83 -3.63 6.58
N LEU A 62 -6.34 -4.88 6.60
CA LEU A 62 -5.98 -5.61 5.40
C LEU A 62 -7.20 -5.88 4.49
N LEU A 63 -8.37 -6.18 5.07
CA LEU A 63 -9.61 -6.41 4.34
C LEU A 63 -10.02 -5.19 3.51
N HIS A 64 -9.93 -3.98 4.07
CA HIS A 64 -10.27 -2.74 3.35
C HIS A 64 -9.41 -2.55 2.09
N PHE A 65 -8.10 -2.76 2.21
CA PHE A 65 -7.20 -2.68 1.06
C PHE A 65 -7.31 -3.88 0.11
N ALA A 66 -7.74 -5.05 0.60
CA ALA A 66 -7.86 -6.25 -0.22
C ALA A 66 -8.87 -6.07 -1.35
N HIS A 67 -10.01 -5.42 -1.10
CA HIS A 67 -10.99 -5.11 -2.14
C HIS A 67 -10.42 -4.24 -3.26
N ILE A 68 -9.50 -3.33 -2.94
CA ILE A 68 -8.83 -2.48 -3.92
C ILE A 68 -7.98 -3.33 -4.87
N TYR A 69 -7.12 -4.18 -4.31
CA TYR A 69 -6.31 -5.13 -5.09
C TYR A 69 -7.19 -6.06 -5.94
N LEU A 70 -8.23 -6.65 -5.34
CA LEU A 70 -9.17 -7.53 -6.05
C LEU A 70 -9.84 -6.81 -7.22
N THR A 71 -10.21 -5.55 -7.05
CA THR A 71 -10.90 -4.76 -8.08
C THR A 71 -9.97 -4.46 -9.26
N PHE A 72 -8.83 -3.82 -9.04
CA PHE A 72 -7.98 -3.44 -10.19
C PHE A 72 -7.30 -4.66 -10.83
N GLU A 73 -6.97 -5.71 -10.05
CA GLU A 73 -6.36 -6.92 -10.60
C GLU A 73 -7.34 -7.77 -11.41
N SER A 74 -8.64 -7.77 -11.06
CA SER A 74 -9.66 -8.45 -11.88
C SER A 74 -9.86 -7.73 -13.21
N LEU A 75 -10.03 -6.40 -13.19
CA LEU A 75 -10.12 -5.60 -14.43
C LEU A 75 -8.90 -5.78 -15.33
N TRP A 76 -7.71 -5.89 -14.75
CA TRP A 76 -6.50 -6.18 -15.52
C TRP A 76 -6.50 -7.61 -16.07
N THR A 77 -6.98 -8.59 -15.30
CA THR A 77 -7.11 -9.97 -15.79
C THR A 77 -8.08 -10.07 -16.95
N ASP A 78 -9.18 -9.29 -16.95
CA ASP A 78 -10.15 -9.26 -18.05
C ASP A 78 -9.55 -8.71 -19.36
N LEU A 79 -8.45 -7.95 -19.27
CA LEU A 79 -7.68 -7.48 -20.43
C LEU A 79 -6.69 -8.53 -20.96
N LEU A 80 -6.39 -9.59 -20.21
CA LEU A 80 -5.47 -10.65 -20.66
C LEU A 80 -6.15 -11.53 -21.71
N PRO A 81 -5.40 -12.05 -22.71
CA PRO A 81 -5.97 -12.98 -23.65
C PRO A 81 -6.43 -14.24 -22.89
N PRO A 82 -7.55 -14.87 -23.29
CA PRO A 82 -8.03 -16.09 -22.66
C PRO A 82 -6.91 -17.14 -22.73
N SER A 83 -6.48 -17.63 -21.58
CA SER A 83 -5.44 -18.66 -21.47
C SER A 83 -5.84 -19.88 -22.31
N SER A 84 -4.93 -20.38 -23.16
CA SER A 84 -5.10 -21.67 -23.84
C SER A 84 -5.44 -22.79 -22.84
N PRO A 85 -6.27 -23.79 -23.21
CA PRO A 85 -6.89 -24.75 -22.28
C PRO A 85 -5.96 -25.86 -21.76
N THR A 86 -4.65 -25.64 -21.70
CA THR A 86 -3.67 -26.67 -21.30
C THR A 86 -2.65 -26.13 -20.31
N GLY A 87 -2.86 -26.39 -19.02
CA GLY A 87 -1.82 -26.23 -17.99
C GLY A 87 -2.36 -25.91 -16.61
N ALA A 88 -2.50 -26.95 -15.78
CA ALA A 88 -2.57 -26.94 -14.31
C ALA A 88 -3.14 -25.65 -13.64
N SER A 89 -4.44 -25.74 -13.34
CA SER A 89 -5.27 -24.81 -12.58
C SER A 89 -4.56 -24.13 -11.40
N SER A 90 -4.26 -22.84 -11.55
CA SER A 90 -4.56 -21.91 -10.46
C SER A 90 -6.08 -21.70 -10.47
N PRO A 91 -6.78 -21.73 -9.32
CA PRO A 91 -8.22 -21.46 -9.31
C PRO A 91 -8.46 -20.09 -9.95
N PRO A 92 -9.50 -19.93 -10.80
CA PRO A 92 -9.86 -18.63 -11.33
C PRO A 92 -10.01 -17.68 -10.15
N ILE A 93 -9.33 -16.53 -10.20
CA ILE A 93 -9.57 -15.43 -9.27
C ILE A 93 -11.03 -15.06 -9.52
N SER A 94 -11.90 -15.60 -8.66
CA SER A 94 -13.31 -15.83 -8.95
C SER A 94 -13.99 -14.65 -9.66
N PRO A 95 -14.39 -14.78 -10.94
CA PRO A 95 -15.24 -13.79 -11.60
C PRO A 95 -16.52 -13.54 -10.79
N LEU A 96 -16.94 -14.53 -9.99
CA LEU A 96 -18.10 -14.44 -9.12
C LEU A 96 -18.00 -13.32 -8.08
N LEU A 97 -16.81 -12.99 -7.55
CA LEU A 97 -16.66 -11.87 -6.60
C LEU A 97 -16.79 -10.50 -7.29
N SER A 98 -16.26 -10.37 -8.50
CA SER A 98 -16.48 -9.17 -9.31
C SER A 98 -17.95 -9.05 -9.73
N PHE A 99 -18.62 -10.16 -10.05
CA PHE A 99 -20.06 -10.19 -10.38
C PHE A 99 -20.97 -9.93 -9.18
N LEU A 100 -20.66 -10.46 -7.99
CA LEU A 100 -21.49 -10.28 -6.78
C LEU A 100 -21.38 -8.86 -6.20
N LEU A 101 -20.24 -8.20 -6.38
CA LEU A 101 -20.01 -6.81 -5.95
C LEU A 101 -20.43 -5.77 -7.00
N VAL A 102 -21.01 -6.22 -8.12
CA VAL A 102 -21.55 -5.39 -9.19
C VAL A 102 -23.07 -5.48 -9.13
N ASN A 103 -23.75 -4.34 -9.29
CA ASN A 103 -25.20 -4.32 -9.40
C ASN A 103 -25.60 -5.11 -10.67
N PRO A 104 -26.46 -6.13 -10.58
CA PRO A 104 -26.87 -6.95 -11.74
C PRO A 104 -27.59 -6.16 -12.84
N TYR A 105 -27.99 -4.91 -12.57
CA TYR A 105 -28.59 -3.99 -13.53
C TYR A 105 -27.62 -2.96 -14.11
N SER A 106 -26.33 -2.98 -13.74
CA SER A 106 -25.29 -2.19 -14.40
C SER A 106 -24.86 -2.94 -15.66
N GLU A 107 -25.07 -2.34 -16.84
CA GLU A 107 -24.68 -2.94 -18.11
C GLU A 107 -23.20 -3.36 -18.09
N PRO A 108 -22.85 -4.55 -18.59
CA PRO A 108 -21.50 -5.11 -18.55
C PRO A 108 -20.61 -4.53 -19.66
N GLU A 109 -20.80 -3.26 -20.02
CA GLU A 109 -19.82 -2.57 -20.88
C GLU A 109 -18.62 -2.22 -20.00
N LEU A 110 -17.72 -3.20 -19.86
CA LEU A 110 -16.39 -3.04 -19.23
C LEU A 110 -15.68 -1.81 -19.80
N PHE A 111 -15.97 -1.44 -21.05
CA PHE A 111 -15.49 -0.21 -21.65
C PHE A 111 -16.61 0.56 -22.36
N THR A 112 -16.67 1.88 -22.12
CA THR A 112 -17.58 2.80 -22.83
C THR A 112 -17.22 2.96 -24.32
N SER A 113 -16.01 2.51 -24.69
CA SER A 113 -15.51 2.39 -26.06
C SER A 113 -14.40 1.34 -26.09
N PRO A 114 -14.22 0.56 -27.18
CA PRO A 114 -13.17 -0.45 -27.22
C PRO A 114 -11.79 0.20 -27.06
N PRO A 115 -10.98 -0.27 -26.10
CA PRO A 115 -9.67 0.33 -25.86
C PRO A 115 -8.74 0.20 -27.05
N PRO A 116 -7.81 1.16 -27.24
CA PRO A 116 -6.83 1.07 -28.32
C PRO A 116 -6.01 -0.23 -28.21
N PRO A 117 -5.85 -1.01 -29.29
CA PRO A 117 -5.17 -2.31 -29.25
C PRO A 117 -3.76 -2.26 -28.65
N HIS A 118 -3.01 -1.21 -28.95
CA HIS A 118 -1.65 -1.02 -28.44
C HIS A 118 -1.60 -0.82 -26.92
N ILE A 119 -2.59 -0.17 -26.31
CA ILE A 119 -2.70 -0.02 -24.84
C ILE A 119 -2.98 -1.38 -24.21
N ILE A 120 -3.83 -2.20 -24.82
CA ILE A 120 -4.12 -3.54 -24.33
C ILE A 120 -2.87 -4.43 -24.39
N GLU A 121 -2.19 -4.48 -25.53
CA GLU A 121 -0.94 -5.23 -25.69
C GLU A 121 0.11 -4.79 -24.66
N PHE A 122 0.25 -3.48 -24.46
CA PHE A 122 1.13 -2.93 -23.44
C PHE A 122 0.74 -3.39 -22.03
N LEU A 123 -0.53 -3.25 -21.63
CA LEU A 123 -0.99 -3.63 -20.29
C LEU A 123 -0.84 -5.14 -20.04
N GLN A 124 -1.06 -5.96 -21.06
CA GLN A 124 -0.81 -7.40 -21.00
C GLN A 124 0.68 -7.69 -20.77
N ALA A 125 1.56 -7.02 -21.52
CA ALA A 125 3.00 -7.16 -21.36
C ALA A 125 3.50 -6.60 -20.02
N LEU A 126 2.89 -5.54 -19.49
CA LEU A 126 3.35 -4.80 -18.32
C LEU A 126 3.41 -5.66 -17.05
N ARG A 127 2.48 -6.61 -16.85
CA ARG A 127 2.32 -7.40 -15.61
C ARG A 127 3.21 -8.67 -15.61
N PRO A 128 4.37 -8.70 -14.92
CA PRO A 128 5.19 -9.90 -14.85
C PRO A 128 4.55 -10.96 -13.96
N LYS A 129 4.86 -12.23 -14.21
CA LYS A 129 4.40 -13.35 -13.38
C LYS A 129 4.84 -13.14 -11.92
N GLY A 130 3.94 -13.39 -10.99
CA GLY A 130 4.21 -13.22 -9.56
C GLY A 130 4.07 -11.81 -9.01
N LEU A 131 3.73 -10.80 -9.83
CA LEU A 131 3.45 -9.44 -9.36
C LEU A 131 2.11 -9.34 -8.59
N ALA A 132 1.07 -9.98 -9.14
CA ALA A 132 -0.30 -10.03 -8.58
C ALA A 132 -0.32 -10.38 -7.09
N ARG A 133 -1.14 -9.67 -6.30
CA ARG A 133 -1.28 -9.81 -4.84
C ARG A 133 -2.62 -10.39 -4.41
N SER A 134 -3.67 -10.31 -5.23
CA SER A 134 -5.02 -10.77 -4.86
C SER A 134 -5.05 -12.21 -4.33
N GLY A 135 -4.32 -13.14 -4.97
CA GLY A 135 -4.26 -14.53 -4.51
C GLY A 135 -3.61 -14.72 -3.14
N ARG A 136 -2.63 -13.88 -2.78
CA ARG A 136 -1.97 -13.89 -1.46
C ARG A 136 -2.86 -13.24 -0.40
N LEU A 137 -3.49 -12.12 -0.74
CA LEU A 137 -4.47 -11.44 0.13
C LEU A 137 -5.62 -12.34 0.52
N LYS A 138 -6.21 -13.09 -0.43
CA LYS A 138 -7.29 -14.03 -0.13
C LYS A 138 -6.84 -15.10 0.87
N LYS A 139 -5.70 -15.74 0.62
CA LYS A 139 -5.14 -16.77 1.51
C LYS A 139 -4.81 -16.22 2.90
N ASP A 140 -4.23 -15.03 2.96
CA ASP A 140 -3.90 -14.37 4.21
C ASP A 140 -5.17 -14.03 5.01
N LEU A 141 -6.18 -13.45 4.37
CA LEU A 141 -7.44 -13.10 5.04
C LEU A 141 -8.24 -14.34 5.44
N GLU A 142 -8.26 -15.39 4.61
CA GLU A 142 -8.86 -16.68 4.96
C GLU A 142 -8.19 -17.24 6.22
N TYR A 143 -6.85 -17.30 6.24
CA TYR A 143 -6.06 -17.72 7.40
C TYR A 143 -6.38 -16.89 8.66
N LEU A 144 -6.35 -15.55 8.56
CA LEU A 144 -6.56 -14.63 9.68
C LEU A 144 -8.02 -14.59 10.16
N SER A 145 -8.97 -14.95 9.29
CA SER A 145 -10.38 -14.97 9.63
C SER A 145 -10.76 -16.19 10.46
N GLY A 146 -10.07 -17.32 10.26
CA GLY A 146 -10.46 -18.61 10.81
C GLY A 146 -11.81 -19.13 10.28
N LEU A 147 -12.38 -18.48 9.25
CA LEU A 147 -13.67 -18.85 8.68
C LEU A 147 -13.55 -20.06 7.77
N HIS A 148 -14.64 -20.81 7.66
CA HIS A 148 -14.78 -21.83 6.62
C HIS A 148 -14.75 -21.14 5.24
N PRO A 149 -14.18 -21.76 4.17
CA PRO A 149 -14.05 -21.12 2.85
C PRO A 149 -15.34 -20.49 2.30
N THR A 150 -16.49 -21.14 2.50
CA THR A 150 -17.80 -20.59 2.09
C THR A 150 -18.17 -19.30 2.82
N ASP A 151 -17.97 -19.26 4.14
CA ASP A 151 -18.29 -18.07 4.95
C ASP A 151 -17.30 -16.93 4.66
N PHE A 152 -16.04 -17.29 4.38
CA PHE A 152 -15.03 -16.36 3.90
C PHE A 152 -15.43 -15.71 2.57
N ASP A 153 -15.93 -16.49 1.60
CA ASP A 153 -16.40 -15.97 0.32
C ASP A 153 -17.61 -15.03 0.50
N VAL A 154 -18.54 -15.37 1.41
CA VAL A 154 -19.68 -14.51 1.75
C VAL A 154 -19.22 -13.19 2.38
N MET A 155 -18.27 -13.24 3.32
CA MET A 155 -17.66 -12.04 3.90
C MET A 155 -17.00 -11.17 2.81
N LEU A 156 -16.24 -11.79 1.91
CA LEU A 156 -15.51 -11.08 0.85
C LEU A 156 -16.44 -10.53 -0.25
N SER A 157 -17.68 -11.03 -0.34
CA SER A 157 -18.72 -10.50 -1.24
C SER A 157 -19.39 -9.22 -0.73
N GLN A 158 -18.98 -8.69 0.41
CA GLN A 158 -19.52 -7.47 1.00
C GLN A 158 -18.40 -6.44 1.19
N TYR A 159 -18.67 -5.17 0.89
CA TYR A 159 -17.72 -4.11 1.21
C TYR A 159 -17.75 -3.83 2.72
N PRO A 160 -16.59 -3.73 3.39
CA PRO A 160 -16.53 -3.47 4.83
C PRO A 160 -16.81 -2.00 5.19
N GLY A 161 -16.97 -1.12 4.20
CA GLY A 161 -17.23 0.30 4.40
C GLY A 161 -17.61 1.02 3.11
N ASP A 162 -18.21 2.20 3.26
CA ASP A 162 -18.69 3.04 2.16
C ASP A 162 -17.52 3.59 1.34
N GLN A 163 -16.40 3.94 1.99
CA GLN A 163 -15.21 4.42 1.30
C GLN A 163 -14.54 3.31 0.48
N VAL A 164 -14.61 2.05 0.94
CA VAL A 164 -14.16 0.89 0.13
C VAL A 164 -15.06 0.73 -1.10
N ALA A 165 -16.39 0.79 -0.93
CA ALA A 165 -17.33 0.69 -2.03
C ALA A 165 -17.13 1.82 -3.06
N GLU A 166 -16.98 3.06 -2.59
CA GLU A 166 -16.72 4.25 -3.42
C GLU A 166 -15.42 4.10 -4.21
N PHE A 167 -14.34 3.66 -3.56
CA PHE A 167 -13.06 3.45 -4.22
C PHE A 167 -13.18 2.34 -5.28
N CYS A 168 -13.78 1.20 -4.96
CA CYS A 168 -13.96 0.12 -5.93
C CYS A 168 -14.85 0.54 -7.12
N ALA A 169 -15.88 1.37 -6.90
CA ALA A 169 -16.70 1.94 -7.96
C ALA A 169 -15.92 2.92 -8.84
N HIS A 170 -15.07 3.76 -8.23
CA HIS A 170 -14.18 4.68 -8.93
C HIS A 170 -13.23 3.93 -9.88
N ILE A 171 -12.56 2.87 -9.38
CA ILE A 171 -11.63 2.05 -10.17
C ILE A 171 -12.32 1.52 -11.42
N ARG A 172 -13.49 0.88 -11.26
CA ARG A 172 -14.25 0.32 -12.38
C ARG A 172 -14.61 1.38 -13.42
N ARG A 173 -15.13 2.53 -12.97
CA ARG A 173 -15.52 3.64 -13.86
C ARG A 173 -14.31 4.20 -14.64
N ARG A 174 -13.19 4.41 -13.96
CA ARG A 174 -12.00 5.04 -14.54
C ARG A 174 -11.25 4.09 -15.46
N VAL A 175 -11.00 2.86 -15.03
CA VAL A 175 -10.35 1.84 -15.86
C VAL A 175 -11.22 1.48 -17.06
N GLY A 176 -12.54 1.42 -16.90
CA GLY A 176 -13.44 1.13 -18.02
C GLY A 176 -13.51 2.26 -19.07
N SER A 177 -13.31 3.52 -18.68
CA SER A 177 -13.25 4.61 -19.66
C SER A 177 -11.83 4.88 -20.18
N LYS A 178 -10.81 4.56 -19.38
CA LYS A 178 -9.40 4.94 -19.60
C LYS A 178 -8.45 3.83 -19.11
N PRO A 179 -8.33 2.69 -19.81
CA PRO A 179 -7.58 1.54 -19.29
C PRO A 179 -6.09 1.81 -19.03
N HIS A 180 -5.47 2.79 -19.69
CA HIS A 180 -4.10 3.23 -19.41
C HIS A 180 -3.89 3.64 -17.94
N VAL A 181 -4.93 4.08 -17.23
CA VAL A 181 -4.83 4.46 -15.80
C VAL A 181 -4.56 3.27 -14.87
N LEU A 182 -4.69 2.02 -15.35
CA LEU A 182 -4.21 0.83 -14.60
C LEU A 182 -2.73 0.94 -14.23
N VAL A 183 -1.93 1.68 -15.01
CA VAL A 183 -0.53 1.99 -14.68
C VAL A 183 -0.40 2.70 -13.33
N ALA A 184 -1.32 3.63 -13.02
CA ALA A 184 -1.32 4.35 -11.74
C ALA A 184 -1.55 3.39 -10.57
N TYR A 185 -2.55 2.50 -10.68
CA TYR A 185 -2.83 1.46 -9.68
C TYR A 185 -1.64 0.51 -9.51
N ALA A 186 -1.07 0.03 -10.62
CA ALA A 186 0.09 -0.84 -10.62
C ALA A 186 1.28 -0.19 -9.88
N TRP A 187 1.58 1.06 -10.24
CA TRP A 187 2.69 1.81 -9.67
C TRP A 187 2.46 2.05 -8.18
N CYS A 188 1.36 2.69 -7.81
CA CYS A 188 1.06 3.08 -6.43
C CYS A 188 1.03 1.87 -5.49
N PHE A 189 0.29 0.81 -5.82
CA PHE A 189 0.09 -0.32 -4.93
C PHE A 189 1.28 -1.28 -4.90
N TYR A 190 1.78 -1.74 -6.05
CA TYR A 190 2.89 -2.70 -6.03
C TYR A 190 4.19 -2.06 -5.55
N MET A 191 4.51 -0.81 -5.95
CA MET A 191 5.74 -0.16 -5.50
C MET A 191 5.70 0.15 -4.00
N ALA A 192 4.51 0.41 -3.43
CA ALA A 192 4.34 0.55 -1.99
C ALA A 192 4.74 -0.75 -1.26
N VAL A 193 4.28 -1.92 -1.73
CA VAL A 193 4.65 -3.22 -1.12
C VAL A 193 6.15 -3.50 -1.27
N PHE A 194 6.73 -3.23 -2.45
CA PHE A 194 8.17 -3.42 -2.69
C PHE A 194 9.09 -2.48 -1.89
N SER A 195 8.56 -1.35 -1.41
CA SER A 195 9.33 -0.31 -0.73
C SER A 195 8.91 -0.25 0.74
N GLY A 196 7.87 0.53 1.08
CA GLY A 196 7.38 0.66 2.46
C GLY A 196 6.85 -0.64 3.05
N GLY A 197 6.32 -1.55 2.23
CA GLY A 197 5.80 -2.83 2.68
C GLY A 197 6.86 -3.76 3.29
N ARG A 198 8.13 -3.63 2.91
CA ARG A 198 9.23 -4.39 3.54
C ARG A 198 9.48 -3.94 4.98
N TRP A 199 9.35 -2.64 5.24
CA TRP A 199 9.41 -2.10 6.59
C TRP A 199 8.19 -2.54 7.40
N ILE A 200 6.97 -2.39 6.85
CA ILE A 200 5.74 -2.87 7.52
C ILE A 200 5.88 -4.34 7.89
N ARG A 201 6.31 -5.19 6.95
CA ARG A 201 6.58 -6.61 7.21
C ARG A 201 7.55 -6.83 8.37
N SER A 202 8.65 -6.07 8.42
CA SER A 202 9.62 -6.17 9.51
C SER A 202 8.99 -5.84 10.86
N GLU A 203 8.09 -4.85 10.93
CA GLU A 203 7.35 -4.52 12.15
C GLU A 203 6.35 -5.62 12.53
N LEU A 204 5.59 -6.15 11.55
CA LEU A 204 4.64 -7.25 11.78
C LEU A 204 5.33 -8.50 12.33
N LEU A 205 6.57 -8.79 11.88
CA LEU A 205 7.34 -9.93 12.38
C LEU A 205 7.76 -9.81 13.84
N LYS A 206 7.84 -8.58 14.40
CA LYS A 206 8.18 -8.37 15.82
C LYS A 206 7.08 -8.81 16.78
N ALA A 207 5.86 -9.00 16.30
CA ALA A 207 4.72 -9.45 17.11
C ALA A 207 4.92 -10.85 17.71
N GLY A 208 5.85 -11.65 17.17
CA GLY A 208 6.06 -13.04 17.57
C GLY A 208 5.04 -13.99 16.94
N ASN A 209 5.35 -15.29 16.95
CA ASN A 209 4.54 -16.32 16.29
C ASN A 209 3.20 -16.55 16.98
N ASP A 210 3.20 -16.48 18.31
CA ASP A 210 2.02 -16.74 19.12
C ASP A 210 0.89 -15.77 18.77
N PHE A 211 1.21 -14.50 18.54
CA PHE A 211 0.25 -13.48 18.11
C PHE A 211 -0.53 -13.87 16.83
N TRP A 212 0.14 -14.50 15.86
CA TRP A 212 -0.46 -14.89 14.57
C TRP A 212 -1.14 -16.26 14.57
N THR A 213 -0.96 -17.05 15.62
CA THR A 213 -1.42 -18.46 15.69
C THR A 213 -2.51 -18.69 16.73
N GLN A 214 -2.76 -17.72 17.63
CA GLN A 214 -3.81 -17.77 18.65
C GLN A 214 -5.22 -18.12 18.12
N THR A 215 -5.51 -17.81 16.86
CA THR A 215 -6.82 -18.06 16.23
C THR A 215 -7.10 -19.54 15.96
N ARG A 216 -6.13 -20.45 16.16
CA ARG A 216 -6.29 -21.89 15.96
C ARG A 216 -6.17 -22.64 17.28
N GLU A 217 -7.31 -23.01 17.86
CA GLU A 217 -7.34 -24.02 18.94
C GLU A 217 -6.70 -25.32 18.42
N GLY A 218 -5.63 -25.78 19.08
CA GLY A 218 -4.99 -27.07 18.79
C GLY A 218 -3.84 -27.04 17.77
N ALA A 219 -3.29 -25.89 17.39
CA ALA A 219 -2.05 -25.85 16.63
C ALA A 219 -0.90 -26.44 17.47
N GLU A 220 -0.42 -27.63 17.10
CA GLU A 220 0.80 -28.21 17.66
C GLU A 220 1.91 -27.16 17.62
N LYS A 221 2.59 -26.93 18.75
CA LYS A 221 3.76 -26.05 18.83
C LYS A 221 4.79 -26.55 17.83
N SER A 222 4.79 -25.98 16.63
CA SER A 222 5.71 -26.37 15.57
C SER A 222 7.12 -26.12 16.06
N THR A 223 7.90 -27.20 16.11
CA THR A 223 9.31 -27.25 16.47
C THR A 223 10.12 -26.20 15.71
N GLU A 224 11.18 -25.70 16.35
CA GLU A 224 12.16 -24.67 15.97
C GLU A 224 12.59 -24.64 14.48
N GLY A 225 11.66 -24.31 13.60
CA GLY A 225 11.86 -24.00 12.19
C GLY A 225 11.36 -22.59 11.90
N GLU A 226 11.94 -21.97 10.88
CA GLU A 226 11.55 -20.61 10.45
C GLU A 226 10.09 -20.62 9.95
N ILE A 227 9.13 -20.23 10.81
CA ILE A 227 7.70 -20.15 10.43
C ILE A 227 7.55 -19.19 9.25
N ARG A 228 7.02 -19.68 8.13
CA ARG A 228 6.90 -18.92 6.88
C ARG A 228 5.83 -17.85 7.00
N LEU A 229 5.93 -16.80 6.20
CA LEU A 229 4.97 -15.67 6.20
C LEU A 229 3.52 -16.10 5.93
N GLN A 230 3.32 -17.07 5.05
CA GLN A 230 1.99 -17.63 4.74
C GLN A 230 1.36 -18.35 5.93
N ASP A 231 2.17 -18.91 6.83
CA ASP A 231 1.72 -19.59 8.03
C ASP A 231 1.39 -18.57 9.15
N ARG A 232 1.42 -17.26 8.84
CA ARG A 232 1.05 -16.14 9.72
C ARG A 232 0.02 -15.20 9.08
N GLY A 233 -0.48 -15.51 7.88
CA GLY A 233 -1.32 -14.59 7.10
C GLY A 233 -0.59 -13.32 6.66
N LEU A 234 0.72 -13.40 6.42
CA LEU A 234 1.58 -12.27 6.02
C LEU A 234 2.18 -12.44 4.61
N SER A 235 1.67 -13.39 3.81
CA SER A 235 2.24 -13.70 2.49
C SER A 235 2.13 -12.56 1.49
N PHE A 236 1.16 -11.66 1.64
CA PHE A 236 0.93 -10.44 0.86
C PHE A 236 2.20 -9.58 0.77
N TRP A 237 2.92 -9.45 1.88
CA TRP A 237 4.14 -8.64 2.00
C TRP A 237 5.39 -9.30 1.42
N SER A 238 5.27 -10.42 0.71
CA SER A 238 6.40 -11.11 0.09
C SER A 238 6.12 -11.45 -1.36
N PHE A 239 7.13 -11.35 -2.20
CA PHE A 239 7.06 -11.73 -3.60
C PHE A 239 7.81 -13.06 -3.82
N PRO A 240 7.36 -13.88 -4.80
CA PRO A 240 8.07 -15.11 -5.11
C PRO A 240 9.48 -14.81 -5.65
N GLY A 241 10.39 -15.77 -5.49
CA GLY A 241 11.78 -15.66 -5.96
C GLY A 241 12.80 -15.56 -4.83
N GLN A 242 14.07 -15.85 -5.15
CA GLN A 242 15.18 -15.87 -4.18
C GLN A 242 15.49 -14.49 -3.59
N HIS A 243 15.15 -13.43 -4.33
CA HIS A 243 15.38 -12.04 -3.93
C HIS A 243 14.07 -11.33 -3.59
N ASP A 244 13.04 -12.07 -3.14
CA ASP A 244 11.77 -11.51 -2.70
C ASP A 244 11.17 -10.53 -3.74
N GLY A 245 11.17 -10.98 -4.99
CA GLY A 245 10.63 -10.30 -6.17
C GLY A 245 11.38 -9.05 -6.65
N LEU A 246 12.63 -8.82 -6.27
CA LEU A 246 13.42 -7.71 -6.84
C LEU A 246 13.52 -7.81 -8.38
N ASP A 247 13.67 -9.03 -8.90
CA ASP A 247 13.61 -9.35 -10.33
C ASP A 247 12.25 -8.97 -10.95
N ILE A 248 11.15 -9.26 -10.25
CA ILE A 248 9.79 -8.89 -10.67
C ILE A 248 9.62 -7.36 -10.71
N LYS A 249 10.14 -6.66 -9.69
CA LYS A 249 10.14 -5.19 -9.59
C LYS A 249 10.91 -4.56 -10.75
N GLU A 250 12.10 -5.07 -11.04
CA GLU A 250 12.95 -4.58 -12.13
C GLU A 250 12.32 -4.85 -13.49
N ALA A 251 11.77 -6.03 -13.71
CA ALA A 251 11.06 -6.37 -14.94
C ALA A 251 9.87 -5.43 -15.19
N PHE A 252 9.05 -5.17 -14.16
CA PHE A 252 7.93 -4.23 -14.25
C PHE A 252 8.43 -2.81 -14.61
N LYS A 253 9.44 -2.29 -13.89
CA LYS A 253 10.01 -0.96 -14.16
C LYS A 253 10.65 -0.86 -15.55
N SER A 254 11.27 -1.93 -16.02
CA SER A 254 11.86 -1.98 -17.36
C SER A 254 10.77 -1.88 -18.43
N ARG A 255 9.72 -2.70 -18.32
CA ARG A 255 8.60 -2.70 -19.27
C ARG A 255 7.87 -1.37 -19.32
N LEU A 256 7.67 -0.74 -18.16
CA LEU A 256 7.07 0.59 -18.08
C LEU A 256 7.92 1.65 -18.79
N ARG A 257 9.25 1.67 -18.54
CA ARG A 257 10.16 2.60 -19.21
C ARG A 257 10.20 2.40 -20.73
N SER A 258 10.19 1.15 -21.19
CA SER A 258 10.16 0.83 -22.63
C SER A 258 8.89 1.30 -23.33
N ALA A 259 7.82 1.57 -22.59
CA ALA A 259 6.52 1.98 -23.10
C ALA A 259 6.23 3.48 -22.95
N GLU A 260 7.18 4.29 -22.45
CA GLU A 260 6.92 5.71 -22.16
C GLU A 260 6.53 6.52 -23.40
N ALA A 261 7.06 6.15 -24.57
CA ALA A 261 6.74 6.77 -25.85
C ALA A 261 5.41 6.29 -26.45
N LEU A 262 4.75 5.29 -25.84
CA LEU A 262 3.44 4.81 -26.28
C LEU A 262 2.32 5.75 -25.84
N PHE A 263 2.48 6.44 -24.71
CA PHE A 263 1.43 7.28 -24.15
C PHE A 263 1.40 8.65 -24.79
N THR A 264 0.21 9.14 -25.11
CA THR A 264 0.03 10.56 -25.45
C THR A 264 0.26 11.43 -24.19
N PRO A 265 0.56 12.73 -24.37
CA PRO A 265 0.65 13.66 -23.24
C PRO A 265 -0.59 13.65 -22.33
N GLU A 266 -1.79 13.54 -22.92
CA GLU A 266 -3.06 13.48 -22.20
C GLU A 266 -3.20 12.20 -21.38
N GLU A 267 -2.77 11.05 -21.92
CA GLU A 267 -2.79 9.77 -21.21
C GLU A 267 -1.81 9.78 -20.02
N ARG A 268 -0.65 10.42 -20.17
CA ARG A 268 0.29 10.60 -19.06
C ARG A 268 -0.31 11.48 -17.96
N ILE A 269 -0.99 12.57 -18.33
CA ILE A 269 -1.72 13.42 -17.38
C ILE A 269 -2.80 12.59 -16.66
N ASP A 270 -3.57 11.79 -17.38
CA ASP A 270 -4.58 10.91 -16.79
C ASP A 270 -4.00 9.96 -15.75
N ILE A 271 -2.85 9.33 -16.05
CA ILE A 271 -2.15 8.42 -15.12
C ILE A 271 -1.70 9.16 -13.85
N VAL A 272 -1.15 10.37 -14.00
CA VAL A 272 -0.67 11.18 -12.87
C VAL A 272 -1.84 11.69 -12.00
N GLU A 273 -2.92 12.17 -12.62
CA GLU A 273 -4.11 12.61 -11.89
C GLU A 273 -4.81 11.44 -11.18
N GLU A 274 -4.89 10.28 -11.82
CA GLU A 274 -5.42 9.08 -11.18
C GLU A 274 -4.56 8.68 -9.97
N ALA A 275 -3.23 8.78 -10.06
CA ALA A 275 -2.34 8.50 -8.93
C ALA A 275 -2.63 9.43 -7.74
N LYS A 276 -2.87 10.72 -7.96
CA LYS A 276 -3.27 11.66 -6.88
C LYS A 276 -4.58 11.24 -6.24
N ILE A 277 -5.56 10.82 -7.05
CA ILE A 277 -6.85 10.34 -6.55
C ILE A 277 -6.68 9.06 -5.73
N ILE A 278 -5.83 8.12 -6.15
CA ILE A 278 -5.52 6.89 -5.41
C ILE A 278 -5.02 7.21 -4.00
N PHE A 279 -4.10 8.17 -3.83
CA PHE A 279 -3.62 8.56 -2.51
C PHE A 279 -4.72 9.20 -1.66
N LYS A 280 -5.56 10.06 -2.24
CA LYS A 280 -6.70 10.68 -1.55
C LYS A 280 -7.70 9.63 -1.06
N LEU A 281 -8.12 8.71 -1.93
CA LEU A 281 -9.05 7.64 -1.59
C LEU A 281 -8.44 6.68 -0.55
N SER A 282 -7.14 6.39 -0.65
CA SER A 282 -6.44 5.58 0.35
C SER A 282 -6.40 6.26 1.73
N ALA A 283 -6.23 7.59 1.79
CA ALA A 283 -6.30 8.32 3.04
C ALA A 283 -7.72 8.28 3.64
N ASN A 284 -8.75 8.42 2.80
CA ASN A 284 -10.14 8.27 3.24
C ASN A 284 -10.44 6.87 3.80
N LEU A 285 -9.88 5.81 3.23
CA LEU A 285 -10.00 4.45 3.79
C LEU A 285 -9.44 4.39 5.22
N VAL A 286 -8.30 5.03 5.46
CA VAL A 286 -7.70 5.06 6.81
C VAL A 286 -8.58 5.86 7.77
N HIS A 287 -9.19 6.97 7.33
CA HIS A 287 -10.12 7.73 8.16
C HIS A 287 -11.43 6.98 8.45
N GLU A 288 -11.94 6.21 7.49
CA GLU A 288 -13.07 5.30 7.71
C GLU A 288 -12.74 4.25 8.77
N LEU A 289 -11.56 3.62 8.66
CA LEU A 289 -11.06 2.67 9.66
C LEU A 289 -10.94 3.30 11.05
N ASP A 290 -10.40 4.51 11.16
CA ASP A 290 -10.30 5.22 12.45
C ASP A 290 -11.69 5.45 13.06
N LYS A 291 -12.68 5.83 12.24
CA LYS A 291 -14.06 6.05 12.67
C LYS A 291 -14.72 4.75 13.13
N GLN A 292 -14.56 3.66 12.36
CA GLN A 292 -15.15 2.35 12.69
C GLN A 292 -14.55 1.75 13.96
N LEU A 293 -13.24 1.92 14.16
CA LEU A 293 -12.51 1.32 15.29
C LEU A 293 -12.47 2.23 16.53
N GLY A 294 -12.98 3.45 16.43
CA GLY A 294 -12.91 4.44 17.51
C GLY A 294 -11.46 4.81 17.85
N THR A 295 -10.57 4.80 16.86
CA THR A 295 -9.17 5.18 17.03
C THR A 295 -9.12 6.68 17.33
N ASP A 296 -9.04 7.02 18.62
CA ASP A 296 -8.99 8.41 19.05
C ASP A 296 -7.61 9.02 18.72
N LEU A 297 -7.59 9.93 17.75
CA LEU A 297 -6.43 10.73 17.37
C LEU A 297 -5.87 11.56 18.55
N GLU A 298 -6.65 11.85 19.59
CA GLU A 298 -6.17 12.54 20.78
C GLU A 298 -5.38 11.59 21.70
N ARG A 299 -5.76 10.31 21.81
CA ARG A 299 -4.92 9.30 22.50
C ARG A 299 -3.55 9.14 21.84
N LEU A 300 -3.48 9.26 20.51
CA LEU A 300 -2.25 9.28 19.72
C LEU A 300 -1.30 10.43 20.09
N LYS A 301 -1.83 11.63 20.42
CA LYS A 301 -1.02 12.78 20.87
C LYS A 301 -0.60 12.67 22.33
N HIS A 302 -1.47 12.12 23.18
CA HIS A 302 -1.23 12.03 24.62
C HIS A 302 -0.33 10.84 24.99
N GLY A 303 -0.34 9.74 24.23
CA GLY A 303 0.54 8.58 24.45
C GLY A 303 2.02 8.91 24.27
N THR A 304 2.37 9.67 23.23
CA THR A 304 3.76 10.13 23.01
C THR A 304 4.23 11.19 24.01
N ALA A 305 3.29 11.95 24.61
CA ALA A 305 3.60 12.94 25.64
C ALA A 305 3.73 12.31 27.04
N ALA A 306 2.94 11.27 27.32
CA ALA A 306 2.95 10.55 28.59
C ALA A 306 4.24 9.70 28.77
N GLU A 307 4.77 9.10 27.70
CA GLU A 307 6.06 8.38 27.75
C GLU A 307 7.26 9.30 28.03
N HIS A 308 7.17 10.60 27.73
CA HIS A 308 8.21 11.58 28.10
C HIS A 308 8.04 12.19 29.49
N ALA A 309 6.90 11.98 30.16
CA ALA A 309 6.59 12.60 31.46
C ALA A 309 6.81 11.68 32.67
N GLN A 310 7.11 10.39 32.46
CA GLN A 310 7.30 9.42 33.54
C GLN A 310 8.66 8.71 33.45
N ALA A 311 9.73 9.45 33.76
CA ALA A 311 10.96 8.88 34.29
C ALA A 311 11.14 9.41 35.73
N PRO A 312 11.15 8.56 36.77
CA PRO A 312 11.47 9.01 38.12
C PRO A 312 12.96 9.29 38.23
N ALA A 313 13.28 10.44 38.84
CA ALA A 313 14.61 10.78 39.28
C ALA A 313 15.05 9.87 40.45
N ASP A 314 16.37 9.71 40.57
CA ASP A 314 17.14 9.07 41.64
C ASP A 314 17.35 7.55 41.57
N SER A 315 18.46 7.16 40.93
CA SER A 315 19.56 6.51 41.65
C SER A 315 20.86 6.53 40.83
N LEU A 316 21.90 7.13 41.41
CA LEU A 316 23.25 7.24 40.87
C LEU A 316 23.92 5.87 40.73
N VAL A 317 24.24 5.47 39.50
CA VAL A 317 25.42 4.66 39.17
C VAL A 317 25.98 5.14 37.82
N THR A 318 27.22 5.62 37.81
CA THR A 318 28.04 5.89 36.62
C THR A 318 29.22 4.90 36.57
N PRO A 319 29.96 4.77 35.45
CA PRO A 319 29.50 4.58 34.07
C PRO A 319 30.25 3.42 33.39
N THR A 320 29.64 2.70 32.45
CA THR A 320 30.42 1.99 31.40
C THR A 320 29.64 1.86 30.09
N LYS A 321 29.90 2.85 29.22
CA LYS A 321 29.76 2.88 27.75
C LYS A 321 28.46 2.32 27.15
N ALA A 322 27.44 3.16 27.19
CA ALA A 322 26.44 3.24 26.14
C ALA A 322 27.03 3.96 24.90
N GLY A 323 26.92 3.32 23.75
CA GLY A 323 26.94 3.89 22.41
C GLY A 323 26.22 2.86 21.56
N VAL A 324 25.19 3.15 20.77
CA VAL A 324 25.04 4.28 19.87
C VAL A 324 23.54 4.42 19.54
N VAL A 325 22.86 5.44 20.07
CA VAL A 325 21.48 5.85 19.68
C VAL A 325 21.56 7.17 18.88
N GLY A 326 22.57 7.29 18.01
CA GLY A 326 22.91 8.55 17.35
C GLY A 326 23.55 8.42 15.97
N THR A 327 23.26 7.36 15.22
CA THR A 327 23.85 7.21 13.86
C THR A 327 22.90 6.55 12.86
N TRP A 328 21.70 7.10 12.63
CA TRP A 328 20.92 6.71 11.43
C TRP A 328 20.21 7.86 10.73
N LEU A 329 20.79 9.07 10.81
CA LEU A 329 20.50 10.17 9.86
C LEU A 329 21.56 10.32 8.76
N HIS A 330 22.52 9.41 8.66
CA HIS A 330 23.54 9.44 7.60
C HIS A 330 23.79 8.04 7.04
N ARG A 331 23.04 7.68 5.99
CA ARG A 331 23.55 6.86 4.88
C ARG A 331 23.03 7.38 3.54
N PRO A 332 23.86 7.39 2.47
CA PRO A 332 23.82 8.41 1.42
C PRO A 332 23.16 7.94 0.11
N GLU A 333 22.17 7.04 0.16
CA GLU A 333 21.59 6.44 -1.06
C GLU A 333 20.12 6.83 -1.30
N VAL A 334 19.59 7.78 -0.52
CA VAL A 334 18.28 8.40 -0.76
C VAL A 334 18.49 9.90 -1.00
N SER A 335 19.14 10.21 -2.11
CA SER A 335 19.35 11.59 -2.57
C SER A 335 18.05 12.16 -3.11
N GLY A 336 17.47 13.13 -2.38
CA GLY A 336 16.43 13.99 -2.91
C GLY A 336 15.43 14.53 -1.89
N ALA A 337 15.87 15.10 -0.75
CA ALA A 337 15.05 16.01 0.07
C ALA A 337 15.85 16.76 1.17
N ILE A 338 17.07 17.25 0.88
CA ILE A 338 17.69 18.28 1.73
C ILE A 338 17.40 19.63 1.10
N LEU A 339 16.29 20.24 1.52
CA LEU A 339 16.08 21.69 1.44
C LEU A 339 14.87 22.10 2.30
N ALA A 340 14.93 21.82 3.61
CA ALA A 340 13.95 22.37 4.57
C ALA A 340 14.43 22.32 6.04
N LEU A 341 15.74 22.43 6.33
CA LEU A 341 16.25 22.65 7.69
C LEU A 341 16.82 24.06 7.79
N GLY A 342 15.93 25.06 7.79
CA GLY A 342 16.33 26.47 7.77
C GLY A 342 15.39 27.46 8.46
N CYS A 343 14.39 27.05 9.24
CA CYS A 343 13.40 28.01 9.79
C CYS A 343 12.92 27.79 11.24
N VAL A 344 13.68 27.10 12.11
CA VAL A 344 13.34 27.07 13.57
C VAL A 344 14.56 27.34 14.44
N ALA A 345 15.31 28.40 14.13
CA ALA A 345 16.43 28.87 14.95
C ALA A 345 16.53 30.41 15.09
N CYS A 346 15.42 31.16 14.90
CA CYS A 346 15.46 32.64 14.99
C CYS A 346 14.30 33.32 15.74
N VAL A 347 13.66 32.69 16.73
CA VAL A 347 12.71 33.41 17.62
C VAL A 347 12.99 33.17 19.11
N ALA A 348 14.26 32.94 19.48
CA ALA A 348 14.68 32.83 20.89
C ALA A 348 15.81 33.79 21.29
N PHE A 349 16.15 34.80 20.48
CA PHE A 349 17.21 35.77 20.81
C PHE A 349 16.87 37.27 20.60
N LEU A 350 15.60 37.65 20.58
CA LEU A 350 15.21 39.07 20.60
C LEU A 350 14.07 39.37 21.58
N ARG A 351 14.31 39.11 22.86
CA ARG A 351 13.78 39.90 24.00
C ARG A 351 14.64 39.65 25.24
N LEU A 352 15.80 40.29 25.28
CA LEU A 352 16.48 40.78 26.48
C LEU A 352 17.57 41.75 25.97
N GLY A 353 17.26 43.03 26.00
CA GLY A 353 18.06 44.11 25.47
C GLY A 353 17.29 45.43 25.39
N VAL A 354 16.54 45.75 26.46
CA VAL A 354 16.63 46.94 27.33
C VAL A 354 15.70 46.67 28.52
#